data_AF-A0A536JTS3-F1
#
_entry.id   AF-A0A536JTS3-F1
#
_cell.length_a   1.000
_cell.length_b   1.000
_cell.length_c   1.000
_cell.angle_alpha   90.00
_cell.angle_beta   90.00
_cell.angle_gamma   90.00
#
_symmetry.space_group_name_H-M   'P 1'
#
loop_
_entity.id
_entity.type
_entity.pdbx_description
1 polymer ?
#
loop_
_entity_poly.entity_id
_entity_poly.type
_entity_poly.pdbx_seq_one_letter_code
_entity_poly.pdbx_strand_id
1 'polypeptide(L)'
;MTSRQEAVTLGALRSPSFAALWLAQLASRFGDPITLVALAYVSYVQTGSALITALAVVIATVPNALFGMFGGAIADAVGHRRAMIVCDFGRVLLVGTVPVVLTLGLPLLVAYVLVFAAAVCGAVFNPARLALVPRIVSLRDLPAANSLIYSTDRTVEVVGAVAAGLLVASIGDRAFYVDALSFLASGLLLLRIPLGEDARSIAFRSLGRETLEGVRFLWGHAVLRANTLLSLACQLSIPVVSSLAPSLIFRRFAGGNAELGASLFGAAEAAIAVGAVFGGVYLGPRLAHLRKGRLILGGFAIYGLVLVTLALAPTFEVALLLFVLGGVANVVFYVP
;
A
#
# COMPACT_ATOMS: atom_id res chain seq x y z
N MET A 1 9.94 28.16 -12.35
CA MET A 1 8.89 27.49 -11.54
C MET A 1 9.49 26.57 -10.48
N THR A 2 10.56 25.84 -10.78
CA THR A 2 11.31 24.96 -9.87
C THR A 2 11.85 25.65 -8.60
N SER A 3 12.49 26.82 -8.71
CA SER A 3 13.08 27.51 -7.54
C SER A 3 12.07 27.98 -6.49
N ARG A 4 10.83 28.31 -6.92
CA ARG A 4 9.75 28.74 -6.02
C ARG A 4 9.05 27.55 -5.38
N GLN A 5 8.99 26.40 -6.05
CA GLN A 5 8.50 25.15 -5.47
C GLN A 5 9.51 24.58 -4.47
N GLU A 6 10.80 24.57 -4.78
CA GLU A 6 11.89 24.14 -3.86
C GLU A 6 11.93 24.97 -2.57
N ALA A 7 11.79 26.29 -2.67
CA ALA A 7 11.71 27.16 -1.51
C ALA A 7 10.49 26.90 -0.61
N VAL A 8 9.38 26.43 -1.20
CA VAL A 8 8.12 26.12 -0.49
C VAL A 8 8.15 24.70 0.10
N THR A 9 8.73 23.70 -0.58
CA THR A 9 8.95 22.36 0.01
C THR A 9 9.92 22.40 1.18
N LEU A 10 11.01 23.18 1.09
CA LEU A 10 11.90 23.44 2.23
C LEU A 10 11.19 24.23 3.33
N GLY A 11 10.24 25.11 2.98
CA GLY A 11 9.38 25.82 3.93
C GLY A 11 8.46 24.89 4.74
N ALA A 12 7.87 23.88 4.10
CA ALA A 12 7.04 22.88 4.77
C ALA A 12 7.85 22.03 5.77
N LEU A 13 9.09 21.64 5.43
CA LEU A 13 10.01 20.92 6.32
C LEU A 13 10.48 21.74 7.53
N ARG A 14 10.29 23.07 7.53
CA ARG A 14 10.58 23.90 8.72
C ARG A 14 9.59 23.69 9.85
N SER A 15 8.39 23.14 9.58
CA SER A 15 7.46 22.73 10.63
C SER A 15 7.95 21.42 11.26
N PRO A 16 8.37 21.40 12.54
CA PRO A 16 8.85 20.18 13.18
C PRO A 16 7.79 19.07 13.21
N SER A 17 6.51 19.45 13.32
CA SER A 17 5.38 18.53 13.28
C SER A 17 5.22 17.86 11.91
N PHE A 18 5.36 18.63 10.83
CA PHE A 18 5.28 18.07 9.48
C PHE A 18 6.49 17.18 9.16
N ALA A 19 7.70 17.61 9.53
CA ALA A 19 8.90 16.80 9.36
C ALA A 19 8.81 15.47 10.12
N ALA A 20 8.30 15.49 11.36
CA ALA A 20 8.07 14.28 12.14
C ALA A 20 7.03 13.36 11.49
N LEU A 21 5.90 13.89 11.00
CA LEU A 21 4.90 13.11 10.27
C LEU A 21 5.48 12.51 8.98
N TRP A 22 6.20 13.31 8.20
CA TRP A 22 6.78 12.90 6.93
C TRP A 22 7.82 11.80 7.10
N LEU A 23 8.71 11.93 8.09
CA LEU A 23 9.69 10.88 8.43
C LEU A 23 9.01 9.61 8.97
N ALA A 24 7.95 9.76 9.77
CA ALA A 24 7.21 8.62 10.29
C ALA A 24 6.57 7.82 9.14
N GLN A 25 5.90 8.52 8.24
CA GLN A 25 5.33 7.93 7.03
C GLN A 25 6.40 7.25 6.16
N LEU A 26 7.54 7.92 5.94
CA LEU A 26 8.62 7.37 5.14
C LEU A 26 9.11 6.04 5.73
N ALA A 27 9.34 6.00 7.04
CA ALA A 27 9.77 4.78 7.74
C ALA A 27 8.74 3.65 7.62
N SER A 28 7.46 3.93 7.94
CA SER A 28 6.39 2.92 7.87
C SER A 28 6.17 2.41 6.43
N ARG A 29 6.16 3.29 5.43
CA ARG A 29 5.89 2.92 4.03
C ARG A 29 7.04 2.15 3.40
N PHE A 30 8.27 2.35 3.88
CA PHE A 30 9.42 1.60 3.43
C PHE A 30 9.35 0.13 3.85
N GLY A 31 8.79 -0.15 5.03
CA GLY A 31 8.66 -1.49 5.56
C GLY A 31 7.52 -2.31 4.97
N ASP A 32 6.40 -1.69 4.56
CA ASP A 32 5.20 -2.40 4.06
C ASP A 32 5.52 -3.46 2.96
N PRO A 33 6.35 -3.20 1.92
CA PRO A 33 6.68 -4.20 0.91
C PRO A 33 7.47 -5.39 1.48
N ILE A 34 8.22 -5.20 2.56
CA ILE A 34 9.01 -6.25 3.21
C ILE A 34 8.07 -7.32 3.76
N THR A 35 7.02 -6.92 4.50
CA THR A 35 6.02 -7.87 5.01
C THR A 35 5.31 -8.61 3.88
N LEU A 36 4.97 -7.93 2.78
CA LEU A 36 4.35 -8.55 1.62
C LEU A 36 5.22 -9.66 1.02
N VAL A 37 6.49 -9.34 0.73
CA VAL A 37 7.45 -10.27 0.11
C VAL A 37 7.82 -11.39 1.08
N ALA A 38 8.04 -11.08 2.37
CA ALA A 38 8.37 -12.06 3.40
C ALA A 38 7.25 -13.07 3.61
N LEU A 39 5.98 -12.62 3.59
CA LEU A 39 4.84 -13.51 3.73
C LEU A 39 4.73 -14.44 2.52
N ALA A 40 4.87 -13.92 1.30
CA ALA A 40 4.90 -14.75 0.10
C ALA A 40 6.04 -15.78 0.13
N TYR A 41 7.24 -15.36 0.54
CA TYR A 41 8.41 -16.23 0.69
C TYR A 41 8.17 -17.37 1.68
N VAL A 42 7.75 -17.05 2.92
CA VAL A 42 7.50 -18.06 3.96
C VAL A 42 6.40 -19.04 3.52
N SER A 43 5.34 -18.53 2.92
CA SER A 43 4.26 -19.37 2.38
C SER A 43 4.76 -20.33 1.32
N TYR A 44 5.62 -19.88 0.42
CA TYR A 44 6.20 -20.74 -0.59
C TYR A 44 7.17 -21.76 0.00
N VAL A 45 8.08 -21.33 0.88
CA VAL A 45 9.07 -22.21 1.53
C VAL A 45 8.41 -23.34 2.30
N GLN A 46 7.35 -23.06 3.06
CA GLN A 46 6.70 -24.08 3.88
C GLN A 46 5.80 -25.02 3.08
N THR A 47 5.26 -24.59 1.94
CA THR A 47 4.19 -25.35 1.26
C THR A 47 4.50 -25.77 -0.17
N GLY A 48 5.47 -25.15 -0.84
CA GLY A 48 5.73 -25.30 -2.28
C GLY A 48 4.54 -24.93 -3.17
N SER A 49 3.49 -24.32 -2.60
CA SER A 49 2.21 -24.10 -3.24
C SER A 49 2.08 -22.67 -3.76
N ALA A 50 1.98 -22.58 -5.08
CA ALA A 50 1.65 -21.37 -5.82
C ALA A 50 0.36 -20.72 -5.31
N LEU A 51 -0.68 -21.53 -5.05
CA LEU A 51 -1.97 -21.04 -4.57
C LEU A 51 -1.89 -20.47 -3.16
N ILE A 52 -1.19 -21.14 -2.24
CA ILE A 52 -1.05 -20.66 -0.86
C ILE A 52 -0.23 -19.36 -0.83
N THR A 53 0.80 -19.27 -1.67
CA THR A 53 1.61 -18.05 -1.84
C THR A 53 0.76 -16.88 -2.36
N ALA A 54 -0.13 -17.13 -3.31
CA ALA A 54 -1.08 -16.12 -3.78
C ALA A 54 -2.03 -15.67 -2.66
N LEU A 55 -2.64 -16.62 -1.94
CA LEU A 55 -3.52 -16.30 -0.81
C LEU A 55 -2.82 -15.46 0.27
N ALA A 56 -1.53 -15.68 0.50
CA ALA A 56 -0.73 -14.88 1.42
C ALA A 56 -0.68 -13.40 1.02
N VAL A 57 -0.47 -13.10 -0.26
CA VAL A 57 -0.52 -11.72 -0.78
C VAL A 57 -1.91 -11.12 -0.60
N VAL A 58 -2.96 -11.88 -0.91
CA VAL A 58 -4.36 -11.44 -0.70
C VAL A 58 -4.59 -11.05 0.76
N ILE A 59 -4.12 -11.86 1.71
CA ILE A 59 -4.26 -11.63 3.15
C ILE A 59 -3.54 -10.34 3.59
N ALA A 60 -2.39 -10.03 3.00
CA ALA A 60 -1.64 -8.81 3.31
C ALA A 60 -2.25 -7.54 2.70
N THR A 61 -2.92 -7.62 1.54
CA THR A 61 -3.38 -6.43 0.81
C THR A 61 -4.87 -6.13 0.94
N VAL A 62 -5.72 -7.16 0.95
CA VAL A 62 -7.19 -6.99 0.93
C VAL A 62 -7.74 -6.27 2.17
N PRO A 63 -7.25 -6.49 3.39
CA PRO A 63 -7.79 -5.81 4.57
C PRO A 63 -7.66 -4.28 4.46
N ASN A 64 -6.55 -3.78 3.93
CA ASN A 64 -6.38 -2.35 3.68
C ASN A 64 -7.48 -1.79 2.76
N ALA A 65 -7.85 -2.52 1.70
CA ALA A 65 -8.88 -2.10 0.76
C ALA A 65 -10.31 -2.18 1.36
N LEU A 66 -10.62 -3.25 2.09
CA LEU A 66 -11.96 -3.47 2.66
C LEU A 66 -12.23 -2.59 3.88
N PHE A 67 -11.26 -2.49 4.79
CA PHE A 67 -11.42 -1.77 6.05
C PHE A 67 -11.06 -0.28 5.93
N GLY A 68 -10.50 0.18 4.81
CA GLY A 68 -10.13 1.59 4.62
C GLY A 68 -11.31 2.54 4.75
N MET A 69 -12.51 2.12 4.34
CA MET A 69 -13.75 2.88 4.52
C MET A 69 -14.08 3.12 6.00
N PHE A 70 -13.87 2.12 6.85
CA PHE A 70 -14.11 2.21 8.29
C PHE A 70 -12.94 2.87 9.03
N GLY A 71 -11.73 2.76 8.48
CA GLY A 71 -10.51 3.27 9.08
C GLY A 71 -10.53 4.79 9.31
N GLY A 72 -11.13 5.55 8.40
CA GLY A 72 -11.32 6.99 8.57
C GLY A 72 -12.20 7.32 9.78
N ALA A 73 -13.35 6.67 9.89
CA ALA A 73 -14.26 6.87 11.02
C ALA A 73 -13.64 6.48 12.37
N ILE A 74 -12.84 5.41 12.40
CA ILE A 74 -12.09 5.01 13.61
C ILE A 74 -11.05 6.09 13.96
N ALA A 75 -10.33 6.61 12.96
CA ALA A 75 -9.34 7.66 13.17
C ALA A 75 -9.95 8.98 13.66
N ASP A 76 -11.10 9.37 13.11
CA ASP A 76 -11.85 10.57 13.53
C ASP A 76 -12.28 10.48 15.00
N ALA A 77 -12.67 9.28 15.45
CA ALA A 77 -13.13 9.03 16.81
C ALA A 77 -12.01 9.04 17.86
N VAL A 78 -10.94 8.29 17.60
CA VAL A 78 -9.84 8.10 18.54
C VAL A 78 -8.88 9.29 18.53
N GLY A 79 -8.90 10.06 17.44
CA GLY A 79 -7.92 11.08 17.11
C GLY A 79 -6.89 10.51 16.12
N HIS A 80 -6.68 11.23 15.02
CA HIS A 80 -5.82 10.86 13.91
C HIS A 80 -4.40 10.46 14.36
N ARG A 81 -3.75 11.28 15.18
CA ARG A 81 -2.40 11.01 15.67
C ARG A 81 -2.38 9.79 16.60
N ARG A 82 -3.32 9.70 17.54
CA ARG A 82 -3.44 8.54 18.45
C ARG A 82 -3.70 7.25 17.68
N ALA A 83 -4.60 7.29 16.70
CA ALA A 83 -4.90 6.14 15.85
C ALA A 83 -3.65 5.66 15.11
N MET A 84 -2.87 6.56 14.51
CA MET A 84 -1.61 6.21 13.85
C MET A 84 -0.60 5.59 14.83
N ILE A 85 -0.41 6.17 16.01
CA ILE A 85 0.51 5.65 17.04
C ILE A 85 0.10 4.24 17.48
N VAL A 86 -1.18 4.03 17.80
CA VAL A 86 -1.69 2.73 18.23
C VAL A 86 -1.53 1.69 17.11
N CYS A 87 -1.79 2.07 15.87
CA CYS A 87 -1.61 1.18 14.72
C CYS A 87 -0.16 0.78 14.55
N ASP A 88 0.78 1.72 14.63
CA ASP A 88 2.22 1.42 14.48
C ASP A 88 2.72 0.51 15.59
N PHE A 89 2.47 0.82 16.86
CA PHE A 89 2.88 -0.05 17.96
C PHE A 89 2.17 -1.41 17.93
N GLY A 90 0.91 -1.45 17.50
CA GLY A 90 0.19 -2.70 17.23
C GLY A 90 0.89 -3.54 16.17
N ARG A 91 1.30 -2.92 15.06
CA ARG A 91 2.03 -3.57 13.97
C ARG A 91 3.43 -4.04 14.38
N VAL A 92 4.13 -3.30 15.25
CA VAL A 92 5.40 -3.77 15.84
C VAL A 92 5.19 -5.13 16.50
N LEU A 93 4.15 -5.26 17.33
CA LEU A 93 3.84 -6.51 18.00
C LEU A 93 3.36 -7.58 17.01
N LEU A 94 2.41 -7.26 16.14
CA LEU A 94 1.81 -8.22 15.22
C LEU A 94 2.84 -8.78 14.22
N VAL A 95 3.56 -7.90 13.52
CA VAL A 95 4.55 -8.27 12.51
C VAL A 95 5.82 -8.83 13.16
N GLY A 96 6.29 -8.21 14.25
CA GLY A 96 7.47 -8.68 14.99
C GLY A 96 7.29 -10.05 15.65
N THR A 97 6.04 -10.49 15.89
CA THR A 97 5.74 -11.82 16.43
C THR A 97 5.76 -12.91 15.34
N VAL A 98 5.65 -12.56 14.06
CA VAL A 98 5.59 -13.55 12.96
C VAL A 98 6.80 -14.49 12.96
N PRO A 99 8.08 -14.03 12.97
CA PRO A 99 9.22 -14.94 12.98
C PRO A 99 9.26 -15.86 14.21
N VAL A 100 8.76 -15.38 15.36
CA VAL A 100 8.69 -16.17 16.60
C VAL A 100 7.72 -17.34 16.42
N VAL A 101 6.53 -17.06 15.89
CA VAL A 101 5.49 -18.07 15.59
C VAL A 101 6.03 -19.11 14.60
N LEU A 102 6.75 -18.68 13.56
CA LEU A 102 7.35 -19.56 12.57
C LEU A 102 8.47 -20.42 13.17
N THR A 103 9.32 -19.84 14.03
CA THR A 103 10.41 -20.56 14.73
C THR A 103 9.87 -21.62 15.69
N LEU A 104 8.73 -21.36 16.34
CA LEU A 104 8.04 -22.31 17.21
C LEU A 104 7.31 -23.42 16.45
N GLY A 105 7.34 -23.41 15.11
CA GLY A 105 6.67 -24.42 14.29
C GLY A 105 5.14 -24.35 14.36
N LEU A 106 4.58 -23.19 14.74
CA LEU A 106 3.13 -23.01 14.77
C LEU A 106 2.55 -22.99 13.34
N PRO A 107 1.25 -23.31 13.18
CA PRO A 107 0.62 -23.32 11.86
C PRO A 107 0.75 -21.97 11.15
N LEU A 108 1.01 -22.01 9.84
CA LEU A 108 1.12 -20.82 8.99
C LEU A 108 -0.11 -19.90 9.06
N LEU A 109 -1.28 -20.46 9.39
CA LEU A 109 -2.51 -19.71 9.66
C LEU A 109 -2.32 -18.64 10.75
N VAL A 110 -1.50 -18.89 11.77
CA VAL A 110 -1.23 -17.92 12.83
C VAL A 110 -0.50 -16.70 12.26
N ALA A 111 0.52 -16.91 11.42
CA ALA A 111 1.22 -15.82 10.73
C ALA A 111 0.28 -15.02 9.82
N TYR A 112 -0.63 -15.70 9.12
CA TYR A 112 -1.66 -15.05 8.31
C TYR A 112 -2.61 -14.18 9.11
N VAL A 113 -3.08 -14.65 10.27
CA VAL A 113 -3.95 -13.86 11.15
C VAL A 113 -3.21 -12.62 11.67
N LEU A 114 -1.93 -12.75 12.03
CA LEU A 114 -1.11 -11.63 12.49
C LEU A 114 -0.92 -10.57 11.39
N VAL A 115 -0.55 -10.98 10.18
CA VAL A 115 -0.38 -10.04 9.05
C VAL A 115 -1.72 -9.45 8.62
N PHE A 116 -2.81 -10.22 8.64
CA PHE A 116 -4.15 -9.69 8.39
C PHE A 116 -4.49 -8.57 9.37
N ALA A 117 -4.27 -8.78 10.67
CA ALA A 117 -4.51 -7.76 11.69
C ALA A 117 -3.62 -6.52 11.48
N ALA A 118 -2.34 -6.71 11.11
CA ALA A 118 -1.43 -5.62 10.80
C ALA A 118 -1.89 -4.81 9.57
N ALA A 119 -2.48 -5.47 8.57
CA ALA A 119 -3.09 -4.83 7.41
C ALA A 119 -4.35 -4.03 7.78
N VAL A 120 -5.17 -4.51 8.73
CA VAL A 120 -6.29 -3.72 9.28
C VAL A 120 -5.80 -2.44 9.97
N CYS A 121 -4.69 -2.49 10.72
CA CYS A 121 -4.06 -1.29 11.27
C CYS A 121 -3.67 -0.28 10.17
N GLY A 122 -3.25 -0.77 9.00
CA GLY A 122 -2.95 0.10 7.84
C GLY A 122 -4.15 0.80 7.27
N ALA A 123 -5.29 0.10 7.27
CA ALA A 123 -6.56 0.61 6.81
C ALA A 123 -7.01 1.83 7.63
N VAL A 124 -6.63 1.89 8.92
CA VAL A 124 -6.84 3.03 9.82
C VAL A 124 -5.76 4.09 9.65
N PHE A 125 -4.49 3.67 9.52
CA PHE A 125 -3.34 4.57 9.45
C PHE A 125 -3.39 5.54 8.25
N ASN A 126 -3.71 5.04 7.05
CA ASN A 126 -3.70 5.85 5.83
C ASN A 126 -4.70 7.01 5.82
N PRO A 127 -5.99 6.82 6.13
CA PRO A 127 -6.93 7.94 6.22
C PRO A 127 -6.57 8.88 7.38
N ALA A 128 -6.10 8.34 8.51
CA ALA A 128 -5.64 9.13 9.64
C ALA A 128 -4.52 10.11 9.24
N ARG A 129 -3.54 9.60 8.49
CA ARG A 129 -2.42 10.34 7.92
C ARG A 129 -2.89 11.48 7.01
N LEU A 130 -3.78 11.19 6.06
CA LEU A 130 -4.29 12.18 5.11
C LEU A 130 -5.02 13.33 5.81
N ALA A 131 -5.79 13.03 6.86
CA ALA A 131 -6.51 14.03 7.64
C ALA A 131 -5.63 14.77 8.66
N LEU A 132 -4.47 14.22 9.04
CA LEU A 132 -3.52 14.89 9.93
C LEU A 132 -2.70 15.99 9.22
N VAL A 133 -2.37 15.81 7.94
CA VAL A 133 -1.59 16.79 7.13
C VAL A 133 -2.20 18.21 7.18
N PRO A 134 -3.49 18.43 6.88
CA PRO A 134 -4.09 19.77 6.92
C PRO A 134 -4.16 20.40 8.32
N ARG A 135 -3.94 19.62 9.39
CA ARG A 135 -3.90 20.12 10.77
C ARG A 135 -2.53 20.65 11.19
N ILE A 136 -1.46 20.26 10.48
CA ILE A 136 -0.07 20.58 10.86
C ILE A 136 0.68 21.44 9.82
N VAL A 137 0.05 21.69 8.69
CA VAL A 137 0.57 22.50 7.58
C VAL A 137 -0.40 23.65 7.29
N SER A 138 0.13 24.83 6.98
CA SER A 138 -0.67 25.98 6.59
C SER A 138 -1.39 25.72 5.26
N LEU A 139 -2.60 26.29 5.05
CA LEU A 139 -3.35 26.15 3.79
C LEU A 139 -2.52 26.53 2.55
N ARG A 140 -1.60 27.49 2.70
CA ARG A 140 -0.71 27.95 1.62
C ARG A 140 0.32 26.90 1.22
N ASP A 141 0.79 26.10 2.18
CA ASP A 141 1.85 25.10 1.97
C ASP A 141 1.30 23.69 1.69
N LEU A 142 -0.01 23.47 1.85
CA LEU A 142 -0.64 22.16 1.61
C LEU A 142 -0.34 21.54 0.24
N PRO A 143 -0.39 22.28 -0.89
CA PRO A 143 -0.07 21.68 -2.19
C PRO A 143 1.37 21.15 -2.27
N ALA A 144 2.32 21.87 -1.66
CA ALA A 144 3.72 21.47 -1.63
C ALA A 144 3.94 20.28 -0.68
N ALA A 145 3.31 20.28 0.48
CA ALA A 145 3.33 19.16 1.43
C ALA A 145 2.77 17.88 0.78
N ASN A 146 1.62 17.97 0.11
CA ASN A 146 1.01 16.84 -0.59
C ASN A 146 1.89 16.34 -1.74
N SER A 147 2.52 17.24 -2.48
CA SER A 147 3.44 16.89 -3.56
C SER A 147 4.66 16.15 -3.01
N LEU A 148 5.26 16.64 -1.92
CA LEU A 148 6.39 15.98 -1.26
C LEU A 148 6.00 14.58 -0.75
N ILE A 149 4.86 14.47 -0.06
CA ILE A 149 4.32 13.20 0.43
C ILE A 149 4.13 12.22 -0.73
N TYR A 150 3.50 12.65 -1.81
CA TYR A 150 3.24 11.79 -2.96
C TYR A 150 4.54 11.33 -3.64
N SER A 151 5.47 12.24 -3.91
CA SER A 151 6.77 11.90 -4.48
C SER A 151 7.57 10.95 -3.60
N THR A 152 7.49 11.15 -2.27
CA THR A 152 8.13 10.26 -1.30
C THR A 152 7.49 8.88 -1.31
N ASP A 153 6.16 8.78 -1.23
CA ASP A 153 5.43 7.50 -1.27
C ASP A 153 5.82 6.69 -2.51
N ARG A 154 5.89 7.34 -3.67
CA ARG A 154 6.30 6.71 -4.93
C ARG A 154 7.76 6.23 -4.95
N THR A 155 8.66 7.05 -4.43
CA THR A 155 10.09 6.69 -4.36
C THR A 155 10.30 5.53 -3.39
N VAL A 156 9.65 5.59 -2.22
CA VAL A 156 9.71 4.57 -1.19
C VAL A 156 9.08 3.27 -1.66
N GLU A 157 8.00 3.31 -2.43
CA GLU A 157 7.37 2.13 -3.03
C GLU A 157 8.35 1.37 -3.94
N VAL A 158 9.07 2.09 -4.83
CA VAL A 158 10.09 1.50 -5.71
C VAL A 158 11.27 0.95 -4.91
N VAL A 159 11.88 1.80 -4.08
CA VAL A 159 13.11 1.44 -3.35
C VAL A 159 12.83 0.36 -2.30
N GLY A 160 11.70 0.47 -1.61
CA GLY A 160 11.23 -0.48 -0.60
C GLY A 160 10.93 -1.85 -1.20
N ALA A 161 10.34 -1.92 -2.40
CA ALA A 161 10.10 -3.20 -3.07
C ALA A 161 11.40 -3.93 -3.48
N VAL A 162 12.39 -3.20 -4.03
CA VAL A 162 13.71 -3.77 -4.34
C VAL A 162 14.39 -4.23 -3.04
N ALA A 163 14.40 -3.37 -2.03
CA ALA A 163 14.99 -3.68 -0.73
C ALA A 163 14.31 -4.89 -0.08
N ALA A 164 12.99 -5.00 -0.17
CA ALA A 164 12.22 -6.13 0.34
C ALA A 164 12.65 -7.46 -0.30
N GLY A 165 12.77 -7.50 -1.64
CA GLY A 165 13.25 -8.69 -2.35
C GLY A 165 14.63 -9.14 -1.89
N LEU A 166 15.58 -8.20 -1.82
CA LEU A 166 16.96 -8.49 -1.40
C LEU A 166 17.07 -8.86 0.08
N LEU A 167 16.34 -8.17 0.96
CA LEU A 167 16.31 -8.47 2.39
C LEU A 167 15.72 -9.86 2.63
N VAL A 168 14.56 -10.16 2.05
CA VAL A 168 13.92 -11.47 2.24
C VAL A 168 14.78 -12.59 1.65
N ALA A 169 15.42 -12.38 0.50
CA ALA A 169 16.32 -13.37 -0.08
C ALA A 169 17.58 -13.63 0.78
N SER A 170 18.02 -12.66 1.58
CA SER A 170 19.25 -12.77 2.40
C SER A 170 18.99 -13.24 3.83
N ILE A 171 17.91 -12.77 4.46
CA ILE A 171 17.60 -13.05 5.87
C ILE A 171 16.28 -13.79 6.09
N GLY A 172 15.56 -14.14 5.01
CA GLY A 172 14.35 -14.96 5.06
C GLY A 172 13.21 -14.31 5.85
N ASP A 173 12.61 -15.09 6.75
CA ASP A 173 11.51 -14.66 7.62
C ASP A 173 11.94 -13.57 8.62
N ARG A 174 13.23 -13.46 8.98
CA ARG A 174 13.72 -12.38 9.85
C ARG A 174 13.51 -10.99 9.26
N ALA A 175 13.21 -10.89 7.97
CA ALA A 175 12.82 -9.63 7.33
C ALA A 175 11.59 -8.96 7.98
N PHE A 176 10.68 -9.73 8.60
CA PHE A 176 9.57 -9.15 9.37
C PHE A 176 10.05 -8.29 10.55
N TYR A 177 11.22 -8.57 11.15
CA TYR A 177 11.78 -7.69 12.18
C TYR A 177 12.19 -6.33 11.63
N VAL A 178 12.67 -6.26 10.38
CA VAL A 178 13.04 -5.00 9.75
C VAL A 178 11.80 -4.12 9.56
N ASP A 179 10.70 -4.72 9.12
CA ASP A 179 9.43 -3.99 9.02
C ASP A 179 8.88 -3.59 10.40
N ALA A 180 8.94 -4.48 11.40
CA ALA A 180 8.55 -4.15 12.76
C ALA A 180 9.37 -2.96 13.33
N LEU A 181 10.66 -2.89 13.04
CA LEU A 181 11.51 -1.73 13.41
C LEU A 181 11.12 -0.47 12.63
N SER A 182 10.65 -0.60 11.39
CA SER A 182 10.11 0.50 10.59
C SER A 182 8.89 1.14 11.26
N PHE A 183 7.94 0.31 11.70
CA PHE A 183 6.76 0.77 12.45
C PHE A 183 7.13 1.36 13.81
N LEU A 184 8.12 0.78 14.50
CA LEU A 184 8.62 1.33 15.76
C LEU A 184 9.19 2.75 15.56
N ALA A 185 10.03 2.94 14.55
CA ALA A 185 10.58 4.24 14.21
C ALA A 185 9.47 5.25 13.89
N SER A 186 8.47 4.84 13.11
CA SER A 186 7.29 5.65 12.78
C SER A 186 6.52 6.08 14.04
N GLY A 187 6.15 5.12 14.90
CA GLY A 187 5.44 5.40 16.15
C GLY A 187 6.20 6.36 17.07
N LEU A 188 7.52 6.19 17.21
CA LEU A 188 8.37 7.07 18.00
C LEU A 188 8.46 8.50 17.44
N LEU A 189 8.44 8.65 16.11
CA LEU A 189 8.42 9.96 15.45
C LEU A 189 7.06 10.65 15.65
N LEU A 190 5.96 9.91 15.53
CA LEU A 190 4.62 10.45 15.76
C LEU A 190 4.41 10.94 17.21
N LEU A 191 5.08 10.31 18.18
CA LEU A 191 5.07 10.77 19.58
C LEU A 191 5.60 12.20 19.73
N ARG A 192 6.48 12.67 18.83
CA ARG A 192 7.05 14.03 18.87
C ARG A 192 6.12 15.13 18.38
N ILE A 193 5.00 14.79 17.76
CA ILE A 193 4.03 15.78 17.24
C ILE A 193 3.19 16.32 18.42
N PRO A 194 3.30 17.61 18.79
CA PRO A 194 2.56 18.19 19.90
C PRO A 194 1.14 18.57 19.45
N LEU A 195 0.26 17.57 19.33
CA LEU A 195 -1.15 17.79 19.04
C LEU A 195 -2.02 17.24 20.17
N GLY A 196 -2.83 18.11 20.76
CA GLY A 196 -3.99 17.69 21.55
C GLY A 196 -5.06 17.12 20.63
N GLU A 197 -5.64 15.98 21.01
CA GLU A 197 -6.76 15.38 20.29
C GLU A 197 -7.96 15.29 21.23
N ASP A 198 -8.99 16.06 20.89
CA ASP A 198 -10.31 15.90 21.48
C ASP A 198 -10.93 14.64 20.89
N ALA A 199 -10.86 13.54 21.64
CA ALA A 199 -11.54 12.31 21.28
C ALA A 199 -13.05 12.60 21.26
N ARG A 200 -13.68 12.52 20.09
CA ARG A 200 -15.14 12.61 19.99
C ARG A 200 -15.73 11.26 20.39
N SER A 201 -16.73 11.25 21.28
CA SER A 201 -17.42 10.02 21.66
C SER A 201 -18.08 9.39 20.43
N ILE A 202 -17.78 8.13 20.16
CA ILE A 202 -18.40 7.39 19.05
C ILE A 202 -19.88 7.17 19.38
N ALA A 203 -20.78 7.77 18.62
CA ALA A 203 -22.12 7.23 18.50
C ALA A 203 -22.07 6.12 17.42
N PHE A 204 -21.72 4.88 17.76
CA PHE A 204 -21.66 3.78 16.78
C PHE A 204 -23.01 3.59 16.06
N ARG A 205 -24.10 4.02 16.71
CA ARG A 205 -25.45 4.11 16.11
C ARG A 205 -25.55 5.12 14.95
N SER A 206 -24.79 6.23 14.97
CA SER A 206 -24.79 7.20 13.87
C SER A 206 -23.92 6.73 12.71
N LEU A 207 -22.81 6.02 12.97
CA LEU A 207 -21.93 5.51 11.91
C LEU A 207 -22.65 4.57 10.94
N GLY A 208 -23.44 3.63 11.47
CA GLY A 208 -24.24 2.71 10.64
C GLY A 208 -25.31 3.45 9.85
N ARG A 209 -25.93 4.48 10.44
CA ARG A 209 -26.94 5.31 9.78
C ARG A 209 -26.34 6.22 8.70
N GLU A 210 -25.24 6.90 8.99
CA GLU A 210 -24.49 7.75 8.05
C GLU A 210 -23.91 6.92 6.90
N THR A 211 -23.38 5.74 7.19
CA THR A 211 -22.94 4.78 6.16
C THR A 211 -24.12 4.34 5.28
N LEU A 212 -25.26 4.01 5.88
CA LEU A 212 -26.46 3.61 5.14
C LEU A 212 -27.05 4.76 4.31
N GLU A 213 -27.02 5.99 4.83
CA GLU A 213 -27.42 7.21 4.13
C GLU A 213 -26.49 7.49 2.93
N GLY A 214 -25.17 7.37 3.11
CA GLY A 214 -24.20 7.47 2.02
C GLY A 214 -24.37 6.39 0.95
N VAL A 215 -24.62 5.14 1.35
CA VAL A 215 -24.90 4.03 0.43
C VAL A 215 -26.23 4.27 -0.30
N ARG A 216 -27.30 4.68 0.39
CA ARG A 216 -28.59 5.01 -0.24
C ARG A 216 -28.46 6.16 -1.24
N PHE A 217 -27.74 7.21 -0.88
CA PHE A 217 -27.47 8.35 -1.77
C PHE A 217 -26.73 7.90 -3.03
N LEU A 218 -25.69 7.07 -2.86
CA LEU A 218 -24.91 6.50 -3.95
C LEU A 218 -25.78 5.63 -4.88
N TRP A 219 -26.68 4.81 -4.32
CA TRP A 219 -27.62 3.98 -5.08
C TRP A 219 -28.72 4.77 -5.79
N GLY A 220 -29.03 5.99 -5.33
CA GLY A 220 -29.96 6.91 -5.98
C GLY A 220 -29.41 7.59 -7.23
N HIS A 221 -28.08 7.61 -7.42
CA HIS A 221 -27.43 8.27 -8.54
C HIS A 221 -26.72 7.27 -9.47
N ALA A 222 -27.27 7.06 -10.67
CA ALA A 222 -26.79 6.05 -11.62
C ALA A 222 -25.29 6.19 -11.98
N VAL A 223 -24.78 7.43 -12.13
CA VAL A 223 -23.37 7.69 -12.45
C VAL A 223 -22.45 7.38 -11.27
N LEU A 224 -22.82 7.81 -10.06
CA LEU A 224 -22.06 7.53 -8.84
C LEU A 224 -22.02 6.04 -8.53
N ARG A 225 -23.17 5.35 -8.68
CA ARG A 225 -23.27 3.90 -8.54
C ARG A 225 -22.37 3.17 -9.53
N ALA A 226 -22.46 3.50 -10.83
CA ALA A 226 -21.65 2.86 -11.86
C ALA A 226 -20.15 3.10 -11.62
N ASN A 227 -19.76 4.33 -11.27
CA ASN A 227 -18.37 4.65 -10.96
C ASN A 227 -17.85 3.90 -9.73
N THR A 228 -18.67 3.77 -8.68
CA THR A 228 -18.30 3.07 -7.45
C THR A 228 -18.16 1.57 -7.67
N LEU A 229 -19.13 0.94 -8.36
CA LEU A 229 -19.08 -0.48 -8.68
C LEU A 229 -17.88 -0.80 -9.58
N LEU A 230 -17.61 0.04 -10.58
CA LEU A 230 -16.45 -0.11 -11.45
C LEU A 230 -15.15 0.06 -10.68
N SER A 231 -15.04 1.08 -9.83
CA SER A 231 -13.84 1.30 -9.00
C SER A 231 -13.62 0.16 -8.01
N LEU A 232 -14.69 -0.36 -7.39
CA LEU A 232 -14.62 -1.51 -6.50
C LEU A 232 -14.18 -2.76 -7.26
N ALA A 233 -14.78 -3.03 -8.42
CA ALA A 233 -14.38 -4.16 -9.27
C ALA A 233 -12.90 -4.05 -9.66
N CYS A 234 -12.43 -2.87 -10.06
CA CYS A 234 -11.02 -2.65 -10.37
C CYS A 234 -10.12 -2.86 -9.16
N GLN A 235 -10.47 -2.29 -8.00
CA GLN A 235 -9.68 -2.41 -6.77
C GLN A 235 -9.66 -3.82 -6.18
N LEU A 236 -10.70 -4.61 -6.38
CA LEU A 236 -10.71 -6.03 -5.98
C LEU A 236 -9.97 -6.92 -6.98
N SER A 237 -9.94 -6.54 -8.26
CA SER A 237 -9.23 -7.29 -9.30
C SER A 237 -7.71 -7.22 -9.14
N ILE A 238 -7.17 -6.07 -8.72
CA ILE A 238 -5.72 -5.87 -8.61
C ILE A 238 -5.07 -6.84 -7.60
N PRO A 239 -5.52 -6.97 -6.34
CA PRO A 239 -4.95 -7.93 -5.38
C PRO A 239 -5.03 -9.38 -5.84
N VAL A 240 -6.17 -9.79 -6.42
CA VAL A 240 -6.35 -11.15 -6.94
C VAL A 240 -5.35 -11.44 -8.05
N VAL A 241 -5.10 -10.45 -8.90
CA VAL A 241 -4.16 -10.58 -10.02
C VAL A 241 -2.70 -10.51 -9.55
N SER A 242 -2.35 -9.52 -8.72
CA SER A 242 -1.02 -9.37 -8.15
C SER A 242 -0.65 -10.57 -7.29
N SER A 243 -1.62 -11.25 -6.69
CA SER A 243 -1.40 -12.49 -5.96
C SER A 243 -0.92 -13.66 -6.83
N LEU A 244 -1.24 -13.67 -8.13
CA LEU A 244 -0.74 -14.69 -9.05
C LEU A 244 0.70 -14.43 -9.48
N ALA A 245 1.18 -13.19 -9.41
CA ALA A 245 2.56 -12.83 -9.78
C ALA A 245 3.63 -13.62 -9.00
N PRO A 246 3.62 -13.70 -7.65
CA PRO A 246 4.60 -14.52 -6.94
C PRO A 246 4.47 -15.99 -7.29
N SER A 247 3.27 -16.51 -7.57
CA SER A 247 3.10 -17.91 -7.96
C SER A 247 3.80 -18.24 -9.30
N LEU A 248 3.69 -17.34 -10.28
CA LEU A 248 4.39 -17.44 -11.55
C LEU A 248 5.89 -17.27 -11.36
N ILE A 249 6.31 -16.27 -10.57
CA ILE A 249 7.71 -15.94 -10.34
C ILE A 249 8.45 -17.08 -9.65
N PHE A 250 7.94 -17.57 -8.52
CA PHE A 250 8.59 -18.61 -7.74
C PHE A 250 8.69 -19.94 -8.50
N ARG A 251 7.62 -20.35 -9.22
CA ARG A 251 7.65 -21.62 -9.96
C ARG A 251 8.37 -21.55 -11.31
N ARG A 252 8.05 -20.55 -12.14
CA ARG A 252 8.52 -20.51 -13.53
C ARG A 252 9.88 -19.86 -13.67
N PHE A 253 10.06 -18.70 -13.04
CA PHE A 253 11.27 -17.90 -13.24
C PHE A 253 12.37 -18.22 -12.22
N ALA A 254 12.01 -18.53 -10.97
CA ALA A 254 12.96 -18.91 -9.94
C ALA A 254 13.22 -20.43 -9.89
N GLY A 255 12.54 -21.24 -10.70
CA GLY A 255 12.72 -22.70 -10.72
C GLY A 255 12.45 -23.38 -9.37
N GLY A 256 11.63 -22.76 -8.52
CA GLY A 256 11.35 -23.21 -7.16
C GLY A 256 12.39 -22.82 -6.11
N ASN A 257 13.45 -22.11 -6.46
CA ASN A 257 14.36 -21.50 -5.49
C ASN A 257 13.66 -20.30 -4.81
N ALA A 258 13.50 -20.37 -3.50
CA ALA A 258 12.69 -19.40 -2.76
C ALA A 258 13.39 -18.05 -2.62
N GLU A 259 14.71 -18.03 -2.41
CA GLU A 259 15.51 -16.82 -2.24
C GLU A 259 15.54 -15.99 -3.54
N LEU A 260 15.76 -16.67 -4.67
CA LEU A 260 15.65 -16.07 -6.00
C LEU A 260 14.20 -15.63 -6.25
N GLY A 261 13.21 -16.45 -5.89
CA GLY A 261 11.78 -16.10 -5.99
C GLY A 261 11.44 -14.80 -5.26
N ALA A 262 11.94 -14.62 -4.04
CA ALA A 262 11.77 -13.39 -3.27
C ALA A 262 12.44 -12.18 -3.95
N SER A 263 13.68 -12.35 -4.43
CA SER A 263 14.40 -11.29 -5.16
C SER A 263 13.65 -10.85 -6.42
N LEU A 264 13.22 -11.82 -7.23
CA LEU A 264 12.47 -11.57 -8.46
C LEU A 264 11.09 -10.98 -8.18
N PHE A 265 10.44 -11.37 -7.09
CA PHE A 265 9.15 -10.80 -6.70
C PHE A 265 9.30 -9.34 -6.24
N GLY A 266 10.31 -9.01 -5.43
CA GLY A 266 10.63 -7.62 -5.10
C GLY A 266 10.97 -6.78 -6.33
N ALA A 267 11.70 -7.34 -7.30
CA ALA A 267 11.98 -6.67 -8.58
C ALA A 267 10.71 -6.43 -9.41
N ALA A 268 9.76 -7.37 -9.42
CA ALA A 268 8.48 -7.22 -10.09
C ALA A 268 7.63 -6.10 -9.44
N GLU A 269 7.54 -6.07 -8.11
CA GLU A 269 6.84 -5.00 -7.38
C GLU A 269 7.48 -3.62 -7.64
N ALA A 270 8.82 -3.56 -7.68
CA ALA A 270 9.52 -2.34 -8.04
C ALA A 270 9.25 -1.90 -9.48
N ALA A 271 9.18 -2.84 -10.43
CA ALA A 271 8.84 -2.56 -11.82
C ALA A 271 7.41 -2.00 -11.95
N ILE A 272 6.43 -2.56 -11.23
CA ILE A 272 5.07 -2.03 -11.14
C ILE A 272 5.10 -0.58 -10.61
N ALA A 273 5.83 -0.34 -9.53
CA ALA A 273 5.95 1.00 -8.95
C ALA A 273 6.61 2.01 -9.92
N VAL A 274 7.67 1.62 -10.64
CA VAL A 274 8.29 2.45 -11.69
C VAL A 274 7.30 2.78 -12.80
N GLY A 275 6.56 1.77 -13.26
CA GLY A 275 5.50 1.96 -14.25
C GLY A 275 4.42 2.93 -13.76
N ALA A 276 4.00 2.80 -12.51
CA ALA A 276 3.03 3.68 -11.88
C ALA A 276 3.52 5.14 -11.84
N VAL A 277 4.78 5.36 -11.44
CA VAL A 277 5.40 6.69 -11.45
C VAL A 277 5.45 7.27 -12.85
N PHE A 278 5.92 6.48 -13.82
CA PHE A 278 5.99 6.91 -15.22
C PHE A 278 4.59 7.26 -15.76
N GLY A 279 3.60 6.40 -15.54
CA GLY A 279 2.22 6.62 -15.95
C GLY A 279 1.63 7.89 -15.34
N GLY A 280 1.84 8.11 -14.04
CA GLY A 280 1.32 9.28 -13.33
C GLY A 280 1.95 10.60 -13.79
N VAL A 281 3.28 10.64 -13.90
CA VAL A 281 4.02 11.86 -14.22
C VAL A 281 3.96 12.18 -15.72
N TYR A 282 4.14 11.17 -16.57
CA TYR A 282 4.25 11.38 -18.02
C TYR A 282 2.88 11.31 -18.71
N LEU A 283 2.07 10.29 -18.43
CA LEU A 283 0.78 10.12 -19.10
C LEU A 283 -0.33 10.94 -18.43
N GLY A 284 -0.34 11.08 -17.10
CA GLY A 284 -1.39 11.79 -16.36
C GLY A 284 -1.75 13.17 -16.95
N PRO A 285 -0.80 14.12 -17.05
CA PRO A 285 -1.08 15.44 -17.61
C PRO A 285 -1.50 15.40 -19.09
N ARG A 286 -0.97 14.44 -19.86
CA ARG A 286 -1.27 14.29 -21.28
C ARG A 286 -2.65 13.68 -21.52
N LEU A 287 -3.14 12.86 -20.61
CA LEU A 287 -4.43 12.18 -20.72
C LEU A 287 -5.55 12.91 -19.95
N ALA A 288 -5.23 13.97 -19.20
CA ALA A 288 -6.19 14.73 -18.39
C ALA A 288 -7.36 15.35 -19.19
N HIS A 289 -7.20 15.54 -20.50
CA HIS A 289 -8.27 16.06 -21.37
C HIS A 289 -9.27 14.98 -21.81
N LEU A 290 -8.97 13.69 -21.58
CA LEU A 290 -9.84 12.58 -21.96
C LEU A 290 -10.91 12.31 -20.91
N ARG A 291 -12.03 11.74 -21.34
CA ARG A 291 -13.12 11.37 -20.43
C ARG A 291 -12.66 10.26 -19.48
N LYS A 292 -12.80 10.49 -18.18
CA LYS A 292 -12.44 9.54 -17.11
C LYS A 292 -12.94 8.11 -17.35
N GLY A 293 -14.19 7.94 -17.79
CA GLY A 293 -14.74 6.61 -18.08
C GLY A 293 -13.97 5.85 -19.18
N ARG A 294 -13.42 6.54 -20.18
CA ARG A 294 -12.58 5.92 -21.22
C ARG A 294 -11.20 5.55 -20.67
N LEU A 295 -10.64 6.37 -19.80
CA LEU A 295 -9.36 6.07 -19.14
C LEU A 295 -9.46 4.84 -18.25
N ILE A 296 -10.54 4.73 -17.46
CA ILE A 296 -10.79 3.56 -16.61
C ILE A 296 -10.92 2.30 -17.47
N LEU A 297 -11.80 2.30 -18.48
CA LEU A 297 -12.01 1.12 -19.34
C LEU A 297 -10.75 0.75 -20.12
N GLY A 298 -10.05 1.75 -20.68
CA GLY A 298 -8.81 1.54 -21.44
C GLY A 298 -7.69 1.00 -20.55
N GLY A 299 -7.46 1.62 -19.39
CA GLY A 299 -6.46 1.16 -18.42
C GLY A 299 -6.74 -0.27 -17.96
N PHE A 300 -8.01 -0.60 -17.65
CA PHE A 300 -8.39 -1.94 -17.24
C PHE A 300 -8.22 -2.98 -18.35
N ALA A 301 -8.58 -2.64 -19.60
CA ALA A 301 -8.37 -3.52 -20.75
C ALA A 301 -6.87 -3.76 -21.03
N ILE A 302 -6.04 -2.71 -20.96
CA ILE A 302 -4.59 -2.82 -21.11
C ILE A 302 -4.01 -3.67 -19.97
N TYR A 303 -4.45 -3.44 -18.73
CA TYR A 303 -4.00 -4.24 -17.59
C TYR A 303 -4.35 -5.73 -17.79
N GLY A 304 -5.59 -6.04 -18.19
CA GLY A 304 -6.00 -7.42 -18.53
C GLY A 304 -5.14 -8.05 -19.63
N LEU A 305 -4.81 -7.28 -20.69
CA LEU A 305 -3.93 -7.74 -21.77
C LEU A 305 -2.50 -8.01 -21.28
N VAL A 306 -1.97 -7.14 -20.42
CA VAL A 306 -0.66 -7.33 -19.77
C VAL A 306 -0.63 -8.66 -19.01
N LEU A 307 -1.71 -9.04 -18.33
CA LEU A 307 -1.76 -10.31 -17.59
C LEU A 307 -1.76 -11.54 -18.50
N VAL A 308 -2.55 -11.50 -19.57
CA VAL A 308 -2.58 -12.61 -20.54
C VAL A 308 -1.21 -12.77 -21.19
N THR A 309 -0.56 -11.66 -21.54
CA THR A 309 0.79 -11.68 -22.13
C THR A 309 1.87 -12.08 -21.11
N LEU A 310 1.70 -11.75 -19.83
CA LEU A 310 2.60 -12.18 -18.76
C LEU A 310 2.64 -13.70 -18.60
N ALA A 311 1.50 -14.38 -18.76
CA ALA A 311 1.43 -15.84 -18.76
C ALA A 311 2.25 -16.49 -19.89
N LEU A 312 2.43 -15.76 -21.00
CA LEU A 312 3.19 -16.17 -22.18
C LEU A 312 4.65 -15.70 -22.15
N ALA A 313 5.07 -14.94 -21.13
CA ALA A 313 6.43 -14.39 -21.08
C ALA A 313 7.50 -15.50 -21.08
N PRO A 314 8.43 -15.51 -22.05
CA PRO A 314 9.43 -16.57 -22.18
C PRO A 314 10.54 -16.45 -21.12
N THR A 315 10.85 -15.22 -20.72
CA THR A 315 11.92 -14.92 -19.76
C THR A 315 11.45 -13.89 -18.72
N PHE A 316 12.19 -13.78 -17.61
CA PHE A 316 11.84 -12.85 -16.55
C PHE A 316 12.02 -11.39 -16.99
N GLU A 317 12.96 -11.09 -17.89
CA GLU A 317 13.18 -9.73 -18.41
C GLU A 317 11.96 -9.24 -19.19
N VAL A 318 11.35 -10.11 -20.00
CA VAL A 318 10.08 -9.81 -20.69
C VAL A 318 8.96 -9.62 -19.66
N ALA A 319 8.89 -10.47 -18.64
CA ALA A 319 7.91 -10.31 -17.56
C ALA A 319 8.09 -8.99 -16.80
N LEU A 320 9.34 -8.55 -16.58
CA LEU A 320 9.68 -7.30 -15.91
C LEU A 320 9.17 -6.08 -16.70
N LEU A 321 9.35 -6.07 -18.03
CA LEU A 321 8.79 -5.03 -18.90
C LEU A 321 7.26 -5.02 -18.85
N LEU A 322 6.63 -6.20 -18.82
CA LEU A 322 5.17 -6.32 -18.67
C LEU A 322 4.71 -5.82 -17.30
N PHE A 323 5.46 -6.04 -16.22
CA PHE A 323 5.16 -5.47 -14.90
C PHE A 323 5.23 -3.94 -14.90
N VAL A 324 6.21 -3.34 -15.59
CA VAL A 324 6.25 -1.88 -15.81
C VAL A 324 5.01 -1.41 -16.55
N LEU A 325 4.62 -2.07 -17.66
CA LEU A 325 3.41 -1.73 -18.39
C LEU A 325 2.15 -1.91 -17.55
N GLY A 326 2.12 -2.94 -16.70
CA GLY A 326 1.07 -3.17 -15.71
C GLY A 326 0.97 -2.00 -14.74
N GLY A 327 2.08 -1.48 -14.22
CA GLY A 327 2.12 -0.29 -13.38
C GLY A 327 1.62 0.98 -14.07
N VAL A 328 1.99 1.19 -15.34
CA VAL A 328 1.48 2.30 -16.16
C VAL A 328 -0.03 2.18 -16.34
N ALA A 329 -0.50 1.01 -16.76
CA ALA A 329 -1.90 0.72 -17.03
C ALA A 329 -2.75 0.77 -15.76
N ASN A 330 -2.16 0.37 -14.62
CA ASN A 330 -2.66 0.61 -13.29
C ASN A 330 -2.88 2.11 -13.19
N VAL A 331 -1.89 2.99 -13.02
CA VAL A 331 -2.12 4.43 -12.76
C VAL A 331 -3.07 5.17 -13.72
N VAL A 332 -3.22 4.78 -14.98
CA VAL A 332 -4.23 5.33 -15.89
C VAL A 332 -5.67 5.26 -15.34
N PHE A 333 -6.01 4.27 -14.50
CA PHE A 333 -7.32 4.23 -13.79
C PHE A 333 -7.46 5.27 -12.66
N TYR A 334 -6.35 5.72 -12.08
CA TYR A 334 -6.29 6.57 -10.89
C TYR A 334 -6.19 8.05 -11.25
N VAL A 335 -5.96 8.37 -12.53
CA VAL A 335 -5.95 9.76 -13.01
C VAL A 335 -7.31 10.38 -12.63
N PRO A 336 -7.32 11.38 -11.72
CA PRO A 336 -8.54 12.00 -11.24
C PRO A 336 -9.38 12.59 -12.36
#